data_AF-A0A521IU16-F1
#
_entry.id   AF-A0A521IU16-F1
#
_cell.length_a   1.000
_cell.length_b   1.000
_cell.length_c   1.000
_cell.angle_alpha   90.00
_cell.angle_beta   90.00
_cell.angle_gamma   90.00
#
_symmetry.space_group_name_H-M   'P 1'
#
loop_
_entity.id
_entity.type
_entity.pdbx_description
1 polymer ?
#
loop_
_entity_poly.entity_id
_entity_poly.type
_entity_poly.pdbx_seq_one_letter_code
_entity_poly.pdbx_strand_id
1 'polypeptide(L)'
;MHISLDYTRQLKKSKETIHSLFAGQIALFAMIGKELESPNSEAQVMNELLEKREFTELNKLAAEKERAYQELAAKKKDTTPQTAQLLQGLSENVVLIRNEIYRHNKLVDNINVNVDSVIFSLFVVILRLKRLTRI
;
A
#
# COMPACT_ATOMS: atom_id res chain seq x y z
N MET A 1 -27.07 -0.33 -7.16
CA MET A 1 -26.39 -0.93 -5.99
C MET A 1 -25.31 -1.96 -6.33
N HIS A 2 -25.21 -2.50 -7.56
CA HIS A 2 -24.11 -3.42 -7.95
C HIS A 2 -22.76 -2.73 -8.13
N ILE A 3 -22.73 -1.50 -8.65
CA ILE A 3 -21.49 -0.76 -8.90
C ILE A 3 -20.69 -0.51 -7.60
N SER A 4 -21.36 -0.19 -6.49
CA SER A 4 -20.71 0.02 -5.19
C SER A 4 -20.15 -1.26 -4.58
N LEU A 5 -20.78 -2.42 -4.83
CA LEU A 5 -20.31 -3.73 -4.37
C LEU A 5 -19.02 -4.14 -5.08
N ASP A 6 -18.92 -3.88 -6.39
CA ASP A 6 -17.72 -4.19 -7.16
C ASP A 6 -16.54 -3.31 -6.75
N TYR A 7 -16.75 -2.00 -6.52
CA TYR A 7 -15.70 -1.13 -5.97
C TYR A 7 -15.24 -1.59 -4.58
N THR A 8 -16.16 -2.03 -3.72
CA THR A 8 -15.83 -2.54 -2.38
C THR A 8 -15.00 -3.83 -2.45
N ARG A 9 -15.34 -4.75 -3.36
CA ARG A 9 -14.56 -5.98 -3.61
C ARG A 9 -13.17 -5.66 -4.15
N GLN A 10 -13.08 -4.73 -5.10
CA GLN A 10 -11.80 -4.28 -5.66
C GLN A 10 -10.94 -3.60 -4.59
N LEU A 11 -11.54 -2.81 -3.71
CA LEU A 11 -10.86 -2.16 -2.58
C LEU A 11 -10.26 -3.20 -1.62
N LYS A 12 -11.03 -4.25 -1.27
CA LYS A 12 -10.54 -5.36 -0.43
C LYS A 12 -9.35 -6.08 -1.09
N LYS A 13 -9.49 -6.45 -2.37
CA LYS A 13 -8.42 -7.09 -3.14
C LYS A 13 -7.17 -6.23 -3.18
N SER A 14 -7.32 -4.92 -3.39
CA SER A 14 -6.21 -3.98 -3.42
C SER A 14 -5.46 -3.94 -2.07
N LYS A 15 -6.16 -3.94 -0.92
CA LYS A 15 -5.52 -4.04 0.41
C LYS A 15 -4.74 -5.34 0.60
N GLU A 16 -5.25 -6.45 0.08
CA GLU A 16 -4.57 -7.75 0.12
C GLU A 16 -3.31 -7.75 -0.77
N THR A 17 -3.38 -7.15 -1.95
CA THR A 17 -2.21 -6.97 -2.83
C THR A 17 -1.13 -6.13 -2.14
N ILE A 18 -1.49 -4.99 -1.53
CA ILE A 18 -0.54 -4.13 -0.79
C ILE A 18 0.13 -4.91 0.34
N HIS A 19 -0.63 -5.67 1.12
CA HIS A 19 -0.09 -6.53 2.17
C HIS A 19 0.92 -7.55 1.63
N SER A 20 0.57 -8.27 0.56
CA SER A 20 1.46 -9.26 -0.07
C SER A 20 2.75 -8.63 -0.62
N LEU A 21 2.66 -7.43 -1.20
CA LEU A 21 3.83 -6.71 -1.69
C LEU A 21 4.78 -6.32 -0.57
N PHE A 22 4.27 -5.78 0.54
CA PHE A 22 5.07 -5.47 1.73
C PHE A 22 5.69 -6.73 2.36
N ALA A 23 4.95 -7.84 2.42
CA ALA A 23 5.51 -9.12 2.89
C ALA A 23 6.71 -9.56 2.03
N GLY A 24 6.59 -9.43 0.71
CA GLY A 24 7.70 -9.67 -0.23
C GLY A 24 8.87 -8.73 -0.02
N GLN A 25 8.60 -7.44 0.24
CA GLN A 25 9.62 -6.43 0.52
C GLN A 25 10.42 -6.76 1.79
N ILE A 26 9.74 -7.17 2.87
CA ILE A 26 10.38 -7.59 4.12
C ILE A 26 11.25 -8.83 3.92
N ALA A 27 10.79 -9.79 3.11
CA ALA A 27 11.59 -10.97 2.77
C ALA A 27 12.85 -10.59 1.98
N LEU A 28 12.75 -9.67 1.01
CA LEU A 28 13.90 -9.14 0.27
C LEU A 28 14.89 -8.44 1.19
N PHE A 29 14.42 -7.63 2.15
CA PHE A 29 15.29 -7.00 3.14
C PHE A 29 16.06 -8.01 4.00
N ALA A 30 15.46 -9.16 4.32
CA ALA A 30 16.13 -10.22 5.06
C ALA A 30 17.21 -10.92 4.22
N MET A 31 16.96 -11.12 2.93
CA MET A 31 17.95 -11.70 2.00
C MET A 31 19.13 -10.75 1.79
N ILE A 32 18.85 -9.47 1.52
CA ILE A 32 19.88 -8.43 1.34
C ILE A 32 20.70 -8.26 2.62
N GLY A 33 20.05 -8.25 3.80
CA GLY A 33 20.73 -8.14 5.08
C GLY A 33 21.73 -9.28 5.31
N LYS A 34 21.38 -10.52 4.93
CA LYS A 34 22.31 -11.67 5.00
C LYS A 34 23.51 -11.50 4.07
N GLU A 35 23.28 -11.14 2.80
CA GLU A 35 24.35 -10.94 1.81
C GLU A 35 25.28 -9.77 2.18
N LEU A 36 24.72 -8.72 2.80
CA LEU A 36 25.49 -7.55 3.21
C LEU A 36 26.09 -7.65 4.61
N GLU A 37 25.86 -8.75 5.33
CA GLU A 37 26.24 -8.94 6.75
C GLU A 37 25.70 -7.82 7.65
N SER A 38 24.53 -7.28 7.30
CA SER A 38 23.86 -6.21 8.04
C SER A 38 22.71 -6.80 8.86
N PRO A 39 22.68 -6.61 10.19
CA PRO A 39 21.60 -7.12 11.02
C PRO A 39 20.26 -6.47 10.64
N ASN A 40 19.27 -7.30 10.39
CA ASN A 40 17.90 -6.88 10.07
C ASN A 40 17.12 -6.51 11.34
N SER A 41 17.63 -5.52 12.10
CA SER A 41 17.15 -5.17 13.45
C SER A 41 15.66 -4.79 13.52
N GLU A 42 15.09 -4.31 12.41
CA GLU A 42 13.70 -3.82 12.35
C GLU A 42 12.71 -4.83 11.75
N ALA A 43 13.14 -6.06 11.41
CA ALA A 43 12.26 -7.06 10.79
C ALA A 43 11.01 -7.34 11.63
N GLN A 44 11.17 -7.39 12.96
CA GLN A 44 10.07 -7.64 13.88
C GLN A 44 9.05 -6.49 13.88
N VAL A 45 9.53 -5.24 13.94
CA VAL A 45 8.68 -4.05 13.88
C VAL A 45 7.93 -3.98 12.55
N MET A 46 8.60 -4.25 11.43
CA MET A 46 7.97 -4.28 10.10
C MET A 46 6.88 -5.35 10.00
N ASN A 47 7.11 -6.54 10.56
CA ASN A 47 6.11 -7.61 10.59
C ASN A 47 4.91 -7.25 11.48
N GLU A 48 5.13 -6.63 12.64
CA GLU A 48 4.05 -6.15 13.51
C GLU A 48 3.19 -5.09 12.81
N LEU A 49 3.80 -4.14 12.10
CA LEU A 49 3.07 -3.12 11.34
C LEU A 49 2.31 -3.73 10.16
N LEU A 50 2.87 -4.76 9.52
CA LEU A 50 2.22 -5.50 8.45
C LEU A 50 0.95 -6.22 8.96
N GLU A 51 1.05 -6.92 10.10
CA GLU A 51 -0.08 -7.60 10.73
C GLU A 51 -1.19 -6.62 11.14
N LYS A 52 -0.80 -5.48 11.71
CA LYS A 52 -1.73 -4.38 12.08
C LYS A 52 -2.26 -3.61 10.86
N ARG A 53 -1.74 -3.86 9.66
CA ARG A 53 -2.06 -3.16 8.41
C ARG A 53 -1.79 -1.66 8.47
N GLU A 54 -0.78 -1.25 9.24
CA GLU A 54 -0.32 0.13 9.37
C GLU A 54 0.62 0.50 8.21
N PHE A 55 0.10 0.46 6.98
CA PHE A 55 0.90 0.59 5.75
C PHE A 55 1.65 1.93 5.63
N THR A 56 1.14 3.00 6.25
CA THR A 56 1.82 4.31 6.23
C THR A 56 3.12 4.27 7.01
N GLU A 57 3.10 3.75 8.23
CA GLU A 57 4.30 3.64 9.07
C GLU A 57 5.25 2.57 8.52
N LEU A 58 4.69 1.45 8.03
CA LEU A 58 5.48 0.42 7.36
C LEU A 58 6.23 0.95 6.14
N ASN A 59 5.59 1.80 5.33
CA ASN A 59 6.24 2.41 4.16
C ASN A 59 7.38 3.36 4.53
N LYS A 60 7.28 4.09 5.65
CA LYS A 60 8.36 4.96 6.12
C LYS A 60 9.60 4.15 6.48
N LEU A 61 9.42 3.11 7.31
CA LEU A 61 10.52 2.21 7.69
C LEU A 61 11.09 1.48 6.48
N ALA A 62 10.24 1.01 5.57
CA ALA A 62 10.70 0.37 4.35
C ALA A 62 11.55 1.29 3.47
N ALA A 63 11.17 2.56 3.33
CA ALA A 63 11.92 3.54 2.54
C ALA A 63 13.27 3.88 3.18
N GLU A 64 13.33 4.03 4.50
CA GLU A 64 14.59 4.27 5.23
C GLU A 64 15.57 3.10 5.04
N LYS A 65 15.05 1.88 5.15
CA LYS A 65 15.83 0.66 4.99
C LYS A 65 16.29 0.40 3.56
N GLU A 66 15.43 0.68 2.58
CA GLU A 66 15.80 0.66 1.16
C GLU A 66 16.98 1.59 0.90
N ARG A 67 16.91 2.85 1.36
CA ARG A 67 18.02 3.82 1.23
C ARG A 67 19.28 3.31 1.90
N ALA A 68 19.18 2.80 3.12
CA ALA A 68 20.33 2.25 3.84
C ALA A 68 21.01 1.12 3.05
N TYR A 69 20.24 0.21 2.45
CA TYR A 69 20.81 -0.86 1.64
C TYR A 69 21.39 -0.38 0.31
N GLN A 70 20.77 0.59 -0.36
CA GLN A 70 21.32 1.20 -1.57
C GLN A 70 22.66 1.90 -1.27
N GLU A 71 22.75 2.63 -0.16
CA GLU A 71 23.98 3.29 0.28
C GLU A 71 25.06 2.29 0.68
N LEU A 72 24.70 1.24 1.42
CA LEU A 72 25.64 0.17 1.82
C LEU A 72 26.19 -0.56 0.59
N ALA A 73 25.33 -0.87 -0.38
CA ALA A 73 25.73 -1.49 -1.63
C ALA A 73 26.66 -0.59 -2.45
N ALA A 74 26.36 0.71 -2.54
CA ALA A 74 27.23 1.67 -3.24
C ALA A 74 28.61 1.84 -2.57
N LYS A 75 28.70 1.69 -1.24
CA LYS A 75 29.96 1.73 -0.48
C LYS A 75 30.79 0.45 -0.65
N LYS A 76 30.15 -0.72 -0.80
CA LYS A 76 30.83 -1.98 -1.09
C LYS A 76 31.16 -2.03 -2.58
N LYS A 77 32.40 -1.69 -2.96
CA LYS A 77 32.90 -1.72 -4.35
C LYS A 77 32.77 -3.09 -5.06
N ASP A 78 32.60 -4.17 -4.30
CA ASP A 78 32.31 -5.54 -4.80
C ASP A 78 30.89 -5.97 -4.43
N THR A 79 29.88 -5.36 -5.02
CA THR A 79 28.52 -5.94 -5.00
C THR A 79 28.50 -7.21 -5.81
N THR A 80 28.20 -8.34 -5.16
CA THR A 80 27.96 -9.61 -5.85
C THR A 80 26.77 -9.47 -6.82
N PRO A 81 26.77 -10.17 -7.98
CA PRO A 81 25.65 -10.14 -8.92
C PRO A 81 24.29 -10.45 -8.27
N GLN A 82 24.30 -11.31 -7.26
CA GLN A 82 23.13 -11.68 -6.47
C GLN A 82 22.58 -10.51 -5.64
N THR A 83 23.44 -9.76 -4.96
CA THR A 83 23.03 -8.55 -4.22
C THR A 83 22.45 -7.49 -5.16
N ALA A 84 23.05 -7.29 -6.34
CA ALA A 84 22.53 -6.36 -7.34
C ALA A 84 21.12 -6.77 -7.83
N GLN A 85 20.91 -8.07 -8.08
CA GLN A 85 19.60 -8.59 -8.48
C GLN A 85 18.54 -8.43 -7.38
N LEU A 86 18.91 -8.66 -6.12
CA LEU A 86 18.00 -8.47 -4.98
C LEU A 86 17.62 -6.98 -4.79
N LEU A 87 18.58 -6.06 -4.95
CA LEU A 87 18.32 -4.62 -4.91
C LEU A 87 17.44 -4.14 -6.07
N GLN A 88 17.63 -4.71 -7.26
CA GLN A 88 16.75 -4.46 -8.39
C GLN A 88 15.32 -4.95 -8.09
N GLY A 89 15.17 -6.19 -7.58
CA GLY A 89 13.87 -6.72 -7.19
C GLY A 89 13.18 -5.90 -6.09
N LEU A 90 13.97 -5.30 -5.18
CA LEU A 90 13.46 -4.37 -4.18
C LEU A 90 12.93 -3.08 -4.81
N SER A 91 13.67 -2.49 -5.76
CA SER A 91 13.24 -1.30 -6.49
C SER A 91 11.95 -1.55 -7.30
N GLU A 92 11.86 -2.70 -7.97
CA GLU A 92 10.65 -3.12 -8.68
C GLU A 92 9.47 -3.28 -7.72
N ASN A 93 9.68 -3.90 -6.56
CA ASN A 93 8.65 -4.06 -5.53
C ASN A 93 8.13 -2.70 -5.02
N VAL A 94 9.00 -1.72 -4.80
CA VAL A 94 8.62 -0.35 -4.39
C VAL A 94 7.72 0.32 -5.44
N VAL A 95 8.03 0.14 -6.73
CA VAL A 95 7.19 0.67 -7.82
C VAL A 95 5.82 -0.01 -7.82
N LEU A 96 5.76 -1.33 -7.62
CA LEU A 96 4.50 -2.08 -7.53
C LEU A 96 3.65 -1.61 -6.34
N ILE A 97 4.25 -1.40 -5.16
CA ILE A 97 3.57 -0.87 -3.98
C ILE A 97 2.99 0.51 -4.28
N ARG A 98 3.79 1.41 -4.87
CA ARG A 98 3.34 2.77 -5.22
C ARG A 98 2.16 2.75 -6.18
N ASN A 99 2.23 1.92 -7.22
CA ASN A 99 1.17 1.79 -8.21
C ASN A 99 -0.12 1.26 -7.60
N GLU A 100 -0.03 0.26 -6.73
CA GLU A 100 -1.20 -0.32 -6.07
C GLU A 100 -1.79 0.63 -5.03
N ILE A 101 -0.99 1.41 -4.30
CA ILE A 101 -1.48 2.49 -3.42
C ILE A 101 -2.22 3.56 -4.23
N TYR A 102 -1.66 4.00 -5.36
CA TYR A 102 -2.33 4.97 -6.23
C TYR A 102 -3.69 4.45 -6.71
N ARG A 103 -3.72 3.18 -7.14
CA ARG A 103 -4.96 2.50 -7.53
C ARG A 103 -5.95 2.41 -6.37
N HIS A 104 -5.46 2.08 -5.17
CA HIS A 104 -6.27 1.99 -3.96
C HIS A 104 -6.97 3.32 -3.66
N ASN A 105 -6.22 4.42 -3.68
CA ASN A 105 -6.75 5.76 -3.42
C ASN A 105 -7.79 6.16 -4.47
N LYS A 106 -7.54 5.88 -5.76
CA LYS A 106 -8.53 6.14 -6.82
C LYS A 106 -9.84 5.36 -6.62
N LEU A 107 -9.78 4.14 -6.09
CA LEU A 107 -10.97 3.36 -5.75
C LEU A 107 -11.74 3.99 -4.58
N VAL A 108 -11.03 4.48 -3.56
CA VAL A 108 -11.63 5.21 -2.43
C VAL A 108 -12.34 6.48 -2.92
N ASP A 109 -11.69 7.28 -3.75
CA ASP A 109 -12.27 8.51 -4.30
C ASP A 109 -13.56 8.23 -5.09
N ASN A 110 -13.55 7.19 -5.92
CA ASN A 110 -14.74 6.77 -6.67
C ASN A 110 -15.89 6.29 -5.77
N ILE A 111 -15.58 5.66 -4.63
CA ILE A 111 -16.59 5.27 -3.64
C ILE A 111 -17.18 6.54 -2.99
N ASN A 112 -16.34 7.47 -2.57
CA ASN A 112 -16.78 8.71 -1.92
C ASN A 112 -17.70 9.55 -2.83
N VAL A 113 -17.31 9.77 -4.08
CA VAL A 113 -18.14 10.51 -5.06
C VAL A 113 -19.50 9.83 -5.27
N ASN A 114 -19.53 8.50 -5.31
CA ASN A 114 -20.80 7.77 -5.43
C ASN A 114 -21.68 7.91 -4.17
N VAL A 115 -21.09 7.90 -2.97
CA VAL A 115 -21.82 8.11 -1.71
C VAL A 115 -22.42 9.51 -1.66
N ASP A 116 -21.64 10.55 -2.01
CA ASP A 116 -22.13 11.94 -2.04
C ASP A 116 -23.30 12.12 -3.01
N SER A 117 -23.23 11.48 -4.20
CA SER A 117 -24.33 11.49 -5.18
C SER A 117 -25.60 10.82 -4.65
N VAL A 118 -25.46 9.72 -3.90
CA VAL A 118 -26.61 9.04 -3.26
C VAL A 118 -27.20 9.90 -2.14
N ILE A 119 -26.36 10.50 -1.30
CA ILE A 119 -26.80 11.42 -0.23
C ILE A 119 -27.54 12.61 -0.84
N PHE A 120 -27.01 13.21 -1.90
CA PHE A 120 -27.66 14.31 -2.61
C PHE A 120 -29.01 13.90 -3.19
N SER A 121 -29.07 12.73 -3.84
CA SER A 121 -30.31 12.19 -4.40
C SER A 121 -31.37 11.94 -3.31
N LEU A 122 -30.98 11.37 -2.17
CA LEU A 122 -31.84 11.20 -0.99
C LEU A 122 -32.33 12.54 -0.45
N PHE A 123 -31.45 13.52 -0.35
CA PHE A 123 -31.79 14.86 0.10
C PHE A 123 -32.84 15.52 -0.80
N VAL A 124 -32.70 15.42 -2.12
CA VAL A 124 -33.69 15.91 -3.10
C VAL A 124 -35.04 15.20 -2.95
N VAL A 125 -35.04 13.89 -2.74
CA VAL A 125 -36.27 13.11 -2.51
C VAL A 125 -36.96 13.57 -1.22
N ILE A 126 -36.21 13.74 -0.13
CA ILE A 126 -36.75 14.23 1.15
C ILE A 126 -37.35 15.64 0.99
N LEU A 127 -36.67 16.55 0.29
CA LEU A 127 -37.20 17.89 0.02
C LEU A 127 -38.50 17.86 -0.80
N ARG A 128 -38.58 17.01 -1.82
CA ARG A 128 -39.81 16.82 -2.61
C ARG A 128 -40.95 16.26 -1.77
N LEU A 129 -40.67 15.29 -0.91
CA LEU A 129 -41.66 14.71 0.01
C LEU A 129 -42.18 15.75 1.01
N LYS A 130 -41.31 16.57 1.61
CA LYS A 130 -41.71 17.69 2.47
C LYS A 130 -42.64 18.67 1.73
N ARG A 131 -42.26 19.05 0.50
CA ARG A 131 -43.07 19.96 -0.33
C ARG A 131 -44.46 19.39 -0.64
N LEU A 132 -44.57 18.09 -0.90
CA LEU A 132 -45.85 17.42 -1.21
C LEU A 132 -46.72 17.21 0.03
N THR A 133 -46.12 16.98 1.21
CA THR A 133 -46.84 16.73 2.46
C THR A 133 -47.22 18.01 3.22
N ARG A 134 -46.78 19.20 2.76
CA ARG A 134 -47.01 20.51 3.42
C ARG A 134 -46.64 20.51 4.92
N ILE A 135 -45.65 19.70 5.30
CA ILE A 135 -44.98 19.77 6.61
C ILE A 135 -43.84 20.79 6.51
#